data_AF-A0A2G2ME00-F1
#
_entry.id   AF-A0A2G2ME00-F1
#
_cell.length_a   1.000
_cell.length_b   1.000
_cell.length_c   1.000
_cell.angle_alpha   90.00
_cell.angle_beta   90.00
_cell.angle_gamma   90.00
#
_symmetry.space_group_name_H-M   'P 1'
#
loop_
_entity.id
_entity.type
_entity.pdbx_description
1 polymer ?
#
loop_
_entity_poly.entity_id
_entity_poly.type
_entity_poly.pdbx_seq_one_letter_code
_entity_poly.pdbx_strand_id
1 'polypeptide(L)' 'MTDEIMTISEKKLGKLAKRLAEEFSISTEEAFEIIYEEWDLVEELFAAHKKAKVVKEHLVRAINELYRIA' A
#
# COMPACT_ATOMS: atom_id res chain seq x y z
N MET A 1 0.63 21.11 -15.88
CA MET A 1 1.28 20.70 -14.62
C MET A 1 0.40 21.15 -13.47
N THR A 2 -0.53 20.28 -13.11
CA THR A 2 -1.20 20.23 -11.82
C THR A 2 -1.83 18.85 -11.84
N ASP A 3 -0.95 17.85 -11.77
CA ASP A 3 -1.39 16.48 -11.51
C ASP A 3 -2.16 16.53 -10.20
N GLU A 4 -3.46 16.23 -10.29
CA GLU A 4 -4.32 16.05 -9.15
C GLU A 4 -3.64 15.03 -8.25
N ILE A 5 -3.04 15.49 -7.15
CA ILE A 5 -2.59 14.63 -6.06
C ILE A 5 -3.83 13.83 -5.66
N MET A 6 -3.91 12.58 -6.12
CA MET A 6 -4.99 11.65 -5.81
C MET A 6 -4.87 11.37 -4.33
N THR A 7 -5.50 12.23 -3.52
CA THR A 7 -5.38 12.20 -2.07
C THR A 7 -6.05 10.91 -1.61
N ILE A 8 -5.26 9.87 -1.39
CA ILE A 8 -5.76 8.60 -0.88
C ILE A 8 -6.36 8.90 0.48
N SER A 9 -7.67 8.69 0.63
CA SER A 9 -8.31 9.01 1.90
C SER A 9 -7.73 8.16 3.03
N GLU A 10 -7.61 8.74 4.23
CA GLU A 10 -7.12 8.04 5.43
C GLU A 10 -7.90 6.73 5.68
N LYS A 11 -9.20 6.72 5.37
CA LYS A 11 -10.03 5.50 5.45
C LYS A 11 -9.55 4.38 4.50
N LYS A 12 -9.06 4.71 3.32
CA LYS A 12 -8.46 3.73 2.39
C LYS A 12 -7.10 3.27 2.89
N LEU A 13 -6.28 4.20 3.38
CA LEU A 13 -4.97 3.88 3.98
C LEU A 13 -5.11 2.96 5.19
N GLY A 14 -5.99 3.27 6.15
CA GLY A 14 -6.24 2.41 7.30
C GLY A 14 -6.78 1.02 6.94
N LYS A 15 -7.58 0.92 5.85
CA LYS A 15 -8.01 -0.39 5.33
C LYS A 15 -6.87 -1.15 4.67
N LEU A 16 -5.94 -0.47 4.01
CA LEU A 16 -4.76 -1.09 3.43
C LEU A 16 -3.82 -1.58 4.55
N ALA A 17 -3.50 -0.71 5.50
CA ALA A 17 -2.64 -1.00 6.65
C ALA A 17 -3.13 -2.23 7.42
N LYS A 18 -4.42 -2.26 7.78
CA LYS A 18 -5.01 -3.43 8.46
C LYS A 18 -4.83 -4.73 7.66
N ARG A 19 -4.96 -4.68 6.34
CA ARG A 19 -4.83 -5.88 5.48
C ARG A 19 -3.38 -6.31 5.29
N LEU A 20 -2.43 -5.39 5.30
CA LEU A 20 -1.00 -5.69 5.25
C LEU A 20 -0.53 -6.25 6.59
N ALA A 21 -0.99 -5.68 7.70
CA ALA A 21 -0.75 -6.19 9.04
C ALA A 21 -1.18 -7.65 9.18
N GLU A 22 -2.39 -7.99 8.71
CA GLU A 22 -2.88 -9.37 8.66
C GLU A 22 -2.04 -10.28 7.74
N GLU A 23 -1.58 -9.79 6.59
CA GLU A 23 -0.81 -10.60 5.62
C GLU A 23 0.59 -10.93 6.11
N PHE A 24 1.30 -9.93 6.64
CA PHE A 24 2.69 -10.07 7.07
C PHE A 24 2.81 -10.46 8.54
N SER A 25 1.68 -10.60 9.26
CA SER A 25 1.65 -10.87 10.70
C SER A 25 2.43 -9.82 11.52
N ILE A 26 2.29 -8.55 11.13
CA ILE A 26 2.90 -7.38 11.79
C ILE A 26 1.82 -6.49 12.41
N SER A 27 2.24 -5.50 13.19
CA SER A 27 1.34 -4.48 13.73
C SER A 27 0.77 -3.58 12.64
N THR A 28 -0.33 -2.89 12.95
CA THR A 28 -0.88 -1.89 12.02
C THR A 28 0.05 -0.68 11.86
N GLU A 29 0.85 -0.36 12.87
CA GLU A 29 1.85 0.72 12.82
C GLU A 29 2.98 0.37 11.84
N GLU A 30 3.59 -0.80 11.97
CA GLU A 30 4.59 -1.31 11.01
C GLU A 30 4.01 -1.39 9.58
N ALA A 31 2.73 -1.76 9.44
CA ALA A 31 2.08 -1.75 8.14
C ALA A 31 1.89 -0.34 7.55
N PHE A 32 1.75 0.69 8.39
CA PHE A 32 1.74 2.08 7.93
C PHE A 32 3.13 2.55 7.54
N GLU A 33 4.18 2.14 8.26
CA GLU A 33 5.56 2.42 7.88
C GLU A 33 5.84 1.90 6.47
N ILE A 34 5.50 0.65 6.17
CA ILE A 34 5.60 0.08 4.81
C ILE A 34 4.83 0.92 3.77
N ILE A 35 3.61 1.37 4.09
CA ILE A 35 2.81 2.18 3.17
C ILE A 35 3.49 3.52 2.86
N TYR A 36 4.13 4.15 3.85
CA TYR A 36 4.79 5.43 3.69
C TYR A 36 6.18 5.29 3.07
N GLU A 37 6.90 4.21 3.35
CA GLU A 37 8.17 3.88 2.68
C GLU A 37 7.95 3.63 1.18
N GLU A 38 6.88 2.92 0.83
CA GLU A 38 6.52 2.57 -0.55
C GLU A 38 5.46 3.52 -1.15
N TRP A 39 5.45 4.80 -0.73
CA TRP A 39 4.35 5.73 -1.02
C TRP A 39 4.05 5.89 -2.51
N ASP A 40 5.08 6.07 -3.34
CA ASP A 40 4.91 6.27 -4.79
C ASP A 40 4.20 5.06 -5.43
N LEU A 41 4.60 3.85 -5.06
CA LEU A 41 3.95 2.62 -5.51
C LEU A 41 2.50 2.52 -5.01
N VAL A 42 2.25 2.93 -3.76
CA VAL A 42 0.90 2.94 -3.20
C VAL A 42 0.00 3.93 -3.97
N GLU A 43 0.50 5.12 -4.31
CA GLU A 43 -0.21 6.10 -5.14
C GLU A 43 -0.53 5.55 -6.53
N GLU A 44 0.45 4.99 -7.21
CA GLU A 44 0.27 4.36 -8.52
C GLU A 44 -0.79 3.24 -8.47
N LEU A 45 -0.70 2.37 -7.47
CA LEU A 45 -1.66 1.29 -7.29
C LEU A 45 -3.05 1.80 -6.94
N PHE A 46 -3.21 2.89 -6.20
CA PHE A 46 -4.54 3.46 -5.94
C PHE A 46 -5.12 4.23 -7.13
N ALA A 47 -4.27 4.85 -7.94
CA ALA A 47 -4.65 5.47 -9.21
C ALA A 47 -5.14 4.41 -10.20
N ALA A 48 -4.41 3.29 -10.33
CA ALA A 48 -4.79 2.16 -11.18
C ALA A 48 -5.96 1.34 -10.60
N HIS A 49 -6.00 1.18 -9.27
CA HIS A 49 -6.94 0.32 -8.55
C HIS A 49 -7.63 1.08 -7.40
N LYS A 50 -8.90 1.43 -7.58
CA LYS A 50 -9.64 2.23 -6.58
C LYS A 50 -9.94 1.51 -5.25
N LYS A 51 -9.70 0.19 -5.15
CA LYS A 51 -10.10 -0.68 -4.02
C LYS A 51 -8.88 -1.18 -3.25
N ALA A 52 -8.82 -0.87 -1.95
CA ALA A 52 -7.72 -1.27 -1.06
C ALA A 52 -7.41 -2.79 -1.02
N LYS A 53 -8.40 -3.66 -1.27
CA LYS A 53 -8.15 -5.11 -1.38
C LYS A 53 -7.25 -5.45 -2.57
N VAL A 54 -7.52 -4.84 -3.73
CA VAL A 54 -6.75 -5.07 -4.96
C VAL A 54 -5.37 -4.44 -4.82
N VAL A 55 -5.30 -3.22 -4.28
CA VAL A 55 -4.02 -2.55 -3.96
C VAL A 55 -3.15 -3.44 -3.08
N LYS A 56 -3.70 -4.04 -2.01
CA LYS A 56 -2.98 -4.98 -1.16
C LYS A 56 -2.42 -6.17 -1.93
N GLU A 57 -3.20 -6.79 -2.82
CA GLU A 57 -2.75 -7.95 -3.59
C GLU A 57 -1.55 -7.61 -4.50
N HIS A 58 -1.56 -6.43 -5.12
CA HIS A 58 -0.44 -5.97 -5.95
C HIS A 58 0.77 -5.53 -5.11
N LEU A 59 0.54 -4.77 -4.06
CA LEU A 59 1.59 -4.27 -3.17
C LEU A 59 2.35 -5.42 -2.49
N VAL A 60 1.64 -6.44 -2.01
CA VAL A 60 2.27 -7.64 -1.41
C VAL A 60 3.13 -8.38 -2.42
N ARG A 61 2.71 -8.47 -3.69
CA ARG A 61 3.55 -9.08 -4.74
C ARG A 61 4.81 -8.28 -4.99
N ALA A 62 4.68 -6.96 -5.12
CA ALA A 62 5.81 -6.06 -5.34
C ALA A 62 6.80 -6.11 -4.17
N ILE A 63 6.34 -6.02 -2.92
CA ILE A 63 7.17 -6.17 -1.72
C ILE A 63 7.87 -7.54 -1.73
N ASN A 64 7.13 -8.63 -1.94
CA ASN A 64 7.77 -9.95 -2.00
C ASN A 64 8.79 -10.08 -3.14
N GLU A 65 8.61 -9.39 -4.26
CA GLU A 65 9.59 -9.38 -5.35
C GLU A 65 10.83 -8.57 -4.99
N LEU A 66 10.65 -7.33 -4.50
CA LEU A 66 11.73 -6.44 -4.08
C LEU A 66 12.59 -7.04 -2.96
N TYR A 67 11.95 -7.61 -1.94
CA TYR A 67 12.63 -8.09 -0.73
C TYR A 67 13.00 -9.59 -0.77
N ARG A 68 12.58 -10.37 -1.78
CA ARG A 68 13.10 -11.74 -2.03
C ARG A 68 14.27 -11.78 -3.01
N ILE A 69 14.69 -10.65 -3.57
CA ILE A 69 15.97 -10.54 -4.28
C ILE A 69 17.04 -10.18 -3.24
N ALA A 70 17.39 -11.15 -2.39
CA ALA A 70 18.54 -11.12 -1.48
C ALA A 70 19.05 -12.56 -1.25
#